data_AF-A0A924XUB6-F1
#
_entry.id   AF-A0A924XUB6-F1
#
_cell.length_a   1.000
_cell.length_b   1.000
_cell.length_c   1.000
_cell.angle_alpha   90.00
_cell.angle_beta   90.00
_cell.angle_gamma   90.00
#
_symmetry.space_group_name_H-M   'P 1'
#
loop_
_entity.id
_entity.type
_entity.pdbx_description
1 polymer ?
#
loop_
_entity_poly.entity_id
_entity_poly.type
_entity_poly.pdbx_seq_one_letter_code
_entity_poly.pdbx_strand_id
1 'polypeptide(L)'
;MRRGLRIAGWVLGALLLLPVLAVAAVFVGLNTGPGQAFAARTITGVTGGMVVLDGLSGRFPDALRLRHLEVRDADGAWLLADDIVLDWTPTRLLQRTAHVDRLQAARIQVLRLPKSAPSEPAAAEDSAPFSLPGRIIADRIEVARAEIGPGVIGPAAVLSVNGRADVASLQEGQVDLALR
;
A
#
# COMPACT_ATOMS: atom_id res chain seq x y z
N MET A 1 -5.44 28.66 43.86
CA MET A 1 -5.84 27.41 43.18
C MET A 1 -6.35 27.61 41.73
N ARG A 2 -7.13 28.66 41.40
CA ARG A 2 -7.69 28.88 40.03
C ARG A 2 -6.67 29.16 38.90
N ARG A 3 -5.50 29.74 39.22
CA ARG A 3 -4.45 30.05 38.21
C ARG A 3 -3.66 28.81 37.77
N GLY A 4 -3.43 27.87 38.70
CA GLY A 4 -2.75 26.60 38.41
C GLY A 4 -3.56 25.68 37.51
N LEU A 5 -4.89 25.57 37.73
CA LEU A 5 -5.77 24.80 36.84
C LEU A 5 -5.80 25.35 35.41
N ARG A 6 -5.73 26.68 35.24
CA ARG A 6 -5.66 27.28 33.90
C ARG A 6 -4.37 26.90 33.19
N ILE A 7 -3.22 27.09 33.83
CA ILE A 7 -1.91 26.74 33.25
C ILE A 7 -1.81 25.25 32.94
N ALA A 8 -2.28 24.38 33.84
CA ALA A 8 -2.36 22.94 33.60
C ALA A 8 -3.23 22.60 32.37
N GLY A 9 -4.36 23.30 32.20
CA GLY A 9 -5.20 23.17 31.00
C GLY A 9 -4.51 23.61 29.71
N TRP A 10 -3.73 24.71 29.74
CA TRP A 10 -2.95 25.16 28.59
C TRP A 10 -1.82 24.18 28.23
N VAL A 11 -1.12 23.64 29.24
CA VAL A 11 -0.04 22.66 29.04
C VAL A 11 -0.59 21.35 28.48
N LEU A 12 -1.70 20.85 29.03
CA LEU A 12 -2.36 19.64 28.52
C LEU A 12 -2.90 19.86 27.10
N GLY A 13 -3.51 21.03 26.85
CA GLY A 13 -3.99 21.40 25.51
C GLY A 13 -2.85 21.47 24.49
N ALA A 14 -1.71 22.08 24.85
CA ALA A 14 -0.53 22.13 23.98
C ALA A 14 0.07 20.73 23.74
N LEU A 15 0.12 19.88 24.76
CA LEU A 15 0.62 18.51 24.67
C LEU A 15 -0.24 17.64 23.74
N LEU A 16 -1.56 17.82 23.73
CA LEU A 16 -2.48 17.12 22.83
C LEU A 16 -2.50 17.74 21.42
N LEU A 17 -2.33 19.05 21.30
CA LEU A 17 -2.35 19.76 20.02
C LEU A 17 -1.08 19.49 19.19
N LEU A 18 0.08 19.42 19.83
CA LEU A 18 1.36 19.22 19.16
C LEU A 18 1.43 17.97 18.25
N PRO A 19 1.02 16.76 18.70
CA PRO A 19 1.01 15.59 17.81
C PRO A 19 -0.02 15.75 16.67
N VAL A 20 -1.16 16.41 16.89
CA VAL A 20 -2.14 16.68 15.84
C VAL A 20 -1.56 17.60 14.76
N LEU A 21 -0.87 18.67 15.17
CA LEU A 21 -0.20 19.59 14.25
C LEU A 21 0.95 18.89 13.50
N ALA A 22 1.71 18.02 14.17
CA ALA A 22 2.77 17.25 13.53
C ALA A 22 2.21 16.30 12.46
N VAL A 23 1.13 15.57 12.78
CA VAL A 23 0.44 14.69 11.82
C VAL A 23 -0.13 15.51 10.65
N ALA A 24 -0.76 16.65 10.92
CA ALA A 24 -1.25 17.55 9.87
C ALA A 24 -0.13 18.05 8.96
N ALA A 25 1.02 18.45 9.53
CA ALA A 25 2.18 18.87 8.77
C ALA A 25 2.75 17.74 7.88
N VAL A 26 2.76 16.50 8.38
CA VAL A 26 3.14 15.31 7.57
C VAL A 26 2.17 15.12 6.41
N PHE A 27 0.85 15.16 6.66
CA PHE A 27 -0.14 15.03 5.59
C PHE A 27 -0.02 16.14 4.55
N VAL A 28 0.16 17.39 4.97
CA VAL A 28 0.39 18.52 4.05
C VAL A 28 1.67 18.29 3.25
N GLY A 29 2.77 17.92 3.91
CA GLY A 29 4.04 17.64 3.26
C GLY A 29 3.95 16.52 2.22
N LEU A 30 3.30 15.40 2.55
CA LEU A 30 3.09 14.25 1.66
C LEU A 30 2.14 14.53 0.49
N ASN A 31 1.40 15.65 0.51
CA ASN A 31 0.61 16.14 -0.62
C ASN A 31 1.39 17.14 -1.51
N THR A 32 2.68 17.35 -1.26
CA THR A 32 3.57 18.15 -2.12
C THR A 32 4.49 17.25 -2.94
N GLY A 33 4.94 17.72 -4.10
CA GLY A 33 5.88 16.99 -4.95
C GLY A 33 7.17 16.55 -4.21
N PRO A 34 7.86 17.43 -3.47
CA PRO A 34 9.03 17.04 -2.68
C PRO A 34 8.73 15.99 -1.59
N GLY A 35 7.58 16.09 -0.93
CA GLY A 35 7.18 15.12 0.10
C GLY A 35 6.84 13.74 -0.49
N GLN A 36 6.21 13.69 -1.66
CA GLN A 36 5.96 12.45 -2.38
C GLN A 36 7.25 11.80 -2.87
N ALA A 37 8.20 12.59 -3.38
CA ALA A 37 9.52 12.09 -3.75
C ALA A 37 10.32 11.60 -2.53
N PHE A 38 10.19 12.27 -1.38
CA PHE A 38 10.76 11.81 -0.13
C PHE A 38 10.15 10.46 0.30
N ALA A 39 8.82 10.35 0.30
CA ALA A 39 8.14 9.10 0.64
C ALA A 39 8.56 7.93 -0.25
N ALA A 40 8.63 8.14 -1.57
CA ALA A 40 9.12 7.13 -2.51
C ALA A 40 10.53 6.65 -2.15
N ARG A 41 11.47 7.58 -1.90
CA ARG A 41 12.83 7.26 -1.47
C ARG A 41 12.87 6.53 -0.13
N THR A 42 12.06 6.94 0.84
CA THR A 42 11.98 6.28 2.15
C THR A 42 11.49 4.85 2.02
N ILE A 43 10.46 4.59 1.19
CA ILE A 43 9.97 3.22 0.97
C ILE A 43 11.06 2.36 0.31
N THR A 44 11.77 2.88 -0.69
CA THR A 44 12.91 2.16 -1.27
C THR A 44 14.00 1.87 -0.23
N GLY A 45 14.34 2.85 0.63
CA GLY A 45 15.34 2.66 1.68
C GLY A 45 14.93 1.62 2.73
N VAL A 46 13.70 1.68 3.25
CA VAL A 46 13.19 0.77 4.28
C VAL A 46 13.04 -0.66 3.75
N THR A 47 12.73 -0.83 2.47
CA THR A 47 12.64 -2.15 1.82
C THR A 47 13.99 -2.67 1.33
N GLY A 48 15.11 -1.98 1.60
CA GLY A 48 16.43 -2.39 1.12
C GLY A 48 16.54 -2.41 -0.41
N GLY A 49 15.73 -1.61 -1.10
CA GLY A 49 15.64 -1.59 -2.57
C GLY A 49 14.70 -2.64 -3.18
N MET A 50 13.99 -3.44 -2.37
CA MET A 50 13.01 -4.40 -2.91
C MET A 50 11.80 -3.73 -3.56
N VAL A 51 11.42 -2.52 -3.11
CA VAL A 51 10.31 -1.76 -3.70
C VAL A 51 10.82 -0.42 -4.21
N VAL A 52 10.76 -0.23 -5.53
CA VAL A 52 11.15 1.00 -6.21
C VAL A 52 9.91 1.67 -6.77
N LEU A 53 9.74 2.95 -6.44
CA LEU A 53 8.58 3.75 -6.80
C LEU A 53 9.06 4.98 -7.57
N ASP A 54 8.46 5.24 -8.72
CA ASP A 54 8.71 6.47 -9.49
C ASP A 54 7.39 7.16 -9.88
N GLY A 55 7.41 8.50 -9.82
CA GLY A 55 6.26 9.33 -10.14
C GLY A 55 5.09 9.22 -9.17
N LEU A 56 5.35 8.99 -7.87
CA LEU A 56 4.31 9.03 -6.84
C LEU A 56 3.65 10.41 -6.84
N SER A 57 2.33 10.44 -6.94
CA SER A 57 1.51 11.63 -7.07
C SER A 57 0.08 11.39 -6.56
N GLY A 58 -0.80 12.36 -6.76
CA GLY A 58 -2.18 12.32 -6.27
C GLY A 58 -2.33 12.89 -4.86
N ARG A 59 -3.45 12.58 -4.22
CA ARG A 59 -3.79 13.03 -2.87
C ARG A 59 -3.45 11.94 -1.87
N PHE A 60 -2.51 12.22 -0.98
CA PHE A 60 -2.16 11.29 0.09
C PHE A 60 -3.11 11.47 1.28
N PRO A 61 -3.56 10.39 1.94
CA PRO A 61 -3.22 8.98 1.67
C PRO A 61 -4.17 8.28 0.71
N ASP A 62 -5.35 8.83 0.42
CA ASP A 62 -6.53 8.09 -0.04
C ASP A 62 -6.76 8.04 -1.56
N ALA A 63 -6.08 8.89 -2.35
CA ALA A 63 -6.17 8.87 -3.82
C ALA A 63 -4.76 8.96 -4.44
N LEU A 64 -4.05 7.84 -4.42
CA LEU A 64 -2.67 7.71 -4.85
C LEU A 64 -2.57 7.41 -6.35
N ARG A 65 -1.56 8.00 -6.97
CA ARG A 65 -1.20 7.77 -8.37
C ARG A 65 0.28 7.46 -8.44
N LEU A 66 0.68 6.48 -9.23
CA LEU A 66 2.06 6.09 -9.34
C LEU A 66 2.36 5.73 -10.80
N ARG A 67 3.41 6.33 -11.36
CA ARG A 67 3.78 6.11 -12.76
C ARG A 67 4.41 4.73 -12.95
N HIS A 68 5.30 4.35 -12.04
CA HIS A 68 6.03 3.10 -12.14
C HIS A 68 6.30 2.49 -10.76
N LEU A 69 6.08 1.19 -10.66
CA LEU A 69 6.40 0.33 -9.53
C LEU A 69 7.27 -0.82 -10.02
N GLU A 70 8.39 -1.05 -9.36
CA GLU A 70 9.23 -2.23 -9.54
C GLU A 70 9.38 -2.94 -8.20
N VAL A 71 9.06 -4.24 -8.18
CA VAL A 71 9.28 -5.11 -7.04
C VAL A 71 10.35 -6.13 -7.38
N ARG A 72 11.35 -6.21 -6.51
CA ARG A 72 12.57 -7.01 -6.69
C ARG A 72 12.69 -8.01 -5.56
N ASP A 73 13.38 -9.10 -5.84
CA ASP A 73 13.91 -10.03 -4.84
C ASP A 73 15.44 -10.17 -5.02
N ALA A 74 16.03 -11.22 -4.43
CA ALA A 74 17.46 -11.52 -4.54
C ALA A 74 18.00 -11.67 -5.98
N ASP A 75 17.18 -12.08 -6.97
CA ASP A 75 17.60 -12.17 -8.37
C ASP A 75 17.07 -11.03 -9.25
N GLY A 76 16.61 -9.94 -8.63
CA GLY A 76 16.16 -8.74 -9.33
C GLY A 76 14.66 -8.64 -9.51
N ALA A 77 14.22 -7.80 -10.45
CA ALA A 77 12.81 -7.53 -10.66
C ALA A 77 12.01 -8.79 -11.01
N TRP A 78 10.87 -8.97 -10.36
CA TRP A 78 9.93 -10.05 -10.65
C TRP A 78 8.51 -9.52 -10.94
N LEU A 79 8.19 -8.30 -10.48
CA LEU A 79 6.94 -7.61 -10.80
C LEU A 79 7.22 -6.16 -11.20
N LEU A 80 6.62 -5.74 -12.30
CA LEU A 80 6.59 -4.36 -12.75
C LEU A 80 5.13 -3.93 -12.91
N ALA A 81 4.81 -2.69 -12.57
CA ALA A 81 3.48 -2.14 -12.81
C ALA A 81 3.55 -0.66 -13.17
N ASP A 82 2.79 -0.28 -14.19
CA ASP A 82 2.79 1.05 -14.79
C ASP A 82 1.40 1.71 -14.70
N ASP A 83 1.41 3.02 -14.49
CA ASP A 83 0.23 3.89 -14.37
C ASP A 83 -0.82 3.34 -13.38
N ILE A 84 -0.38 3.21 -12.13
CA ILE A 84 -1.19 2.69 -11.02
C ILE A 84 -2.05 3.80 -10.42
N VAL A 85 -3.29 3.45 -10.16
CA VAL A 85 -4.34 4.26 -9.57
C VAL A 85 -4.86 3.50 -8.36
N LEU A 86 -4.66 4.05 -7.16
CA LEU A 86 -5.16 3.48 -5.92
C LEU A 86 -6.02 4.52 -5.19
N ASP A 87 -7.33 4.28 -5.15
CA ASP A 87 -8.26 4.99 -4.29
C ASP A 87 -8.73 4.04 -3.19
N TRP A 88 -8.59 4.44 -1.94
CA TRP A 88 -8.89 3.59 -0.78
C TRP A 88 -9.31 4.41 0.43
N THR A 89 -9.88 3.75 1.43
CA THR A 89 -10.39 4.39 2.64
C THR A 89 -9.52 4.04 3.87
N PRO A 90 -8.43 4.79 4.14
CA PRO A 90 -7.48 4.45 5.22
C PRO A 90 -8.09 4.44 6.63
N THR A 91 -9.19 5.15 6.87
CA THR A 91 -9.90 5.12 8.17
C THR A 91 -10.48 3.75 8.50
N ARG A 92 -10.72 2.90 7.49
CA ARG A 92 -11.16 1.51 7.68
C ARG A 92 -10.08 0.62 8.30
N LEU A 93 -8.81 1.00 8.23
CA LEU A 93 -7.73 0.27 8.92
C LEU A 93 -7.92 0.28 10.44
N LEU A 94 -8.55 1.32 11.00
CA LEU A 94 -8.92 1.35 12.42
C LEU A 94 -9.92 0.24 12.79
N GLN A 95 -10.67 -0.25 11.80
CA GLN A 95 -11.59 -1.39 11.88
C GLN A 95 -10.93 -2.68 11.38
N ARG A 96 -9.60 -2.72 11.27
CA ARG A 96 -8.81 -3.84 10.72
C ARG A 96 -9.23 -4.26 9.31
N THR A 97 -9.79 -3.33 8.53
CA THR A 97 -10.23 -3.58 7.16
C THR A 97 -9.45 -2.69 6.19
N ALA A 98 -8.74 -3.27 5.24
CA ALA A 98 -8.22 -2.54 4.09
C ALA A 98 -9.31 -2.49 3.02
N HIS A 99 -9.94 -1.32 2.84
CA HIS A 99 -10.99 -1.13 1.85
C HIS A 99 -10.45 -0.27 0.71
N VAL A 100 -10.34 -0.89 -0.47
CA VAL A 100 -9.89 -0.31 -1.72
C VAL A 100 -11.09 -0.07 -2.63
N ASP A 101 -11.45 1.19 -2.81
CA ASP A 101 -12.55 1.60 -3.68
C ASP A 101 -12.21 1.38 -5.15
N ARG A 102 -10.95 1.65 -5.52
CA ARG A 102 -10.43 1.43 -6.88
C ARG A 102 -8.95 1.08 -6.88
N LEU A 103 -8.61 -0.04 -7.50
CA LEU A 103 -7.26 -0.42 -7.89
C LEU A 103 -7.21 -0.59 -9.40
N GLN A 104 -6.43 0.25 -10.08
CA GLN A 104 -6.26 0.17 -11.52
C GLN A 104 -4.78 0.25 -11.91
N ALA A 105 -4.40 -0.46 -12.97
CA ALA A 105 -3.08 -0.36 -13.60
C ALA A 105 -3.21 -0.47 -15.12
N ALA A 106 -2.44 0.33 -15.87
CA ALA A 106 -2.40 0.21 -17.32
C ALA A 106 -1.66 -1.06 -17.75
N ARG A 107 -0.56 -1.38 -17.07
CA ARG A 107 0.24 -2.57 -17.34
C ARG A 107 0.74 -3.18 -16.05
N ILE A 108 0.67 -4.51 -15.95
CA ILE A 108 1.35 -5.29 -14.92
C ILE A 108 2.15 -6.37 -15.65
N GLN A 109 3.41 -6.55 -15.28
CA GLN A 109 4.27 -7.61 -15.79
C GLN A 109 4.75 -8.44 -14.61
N VAL A 110 4.37 -9.71 -14.59
CA VAL A 110 4.89 -10.69 -13.64
C VAL A 110 5.91 -11.52 -14.40
N LEU A 111 7.19 -11.22 -14.20
CA LEU A 111 8.28 -11.83 -14.96
C LEU A 111 8.52 -13.29 -14.53
N ARG A 112 8.32 -13.56 -13.23
CA ARG A 112 8.52 -14.86 -12.59
C ARG A 112 7.89 -14.88 -11.20
N LEU A 113 7.82 -16.05 -10.58
CA LEU A 113 7.56 -16.12 -9.13
C LEU A 113 8.77 -15.58 -8.36
N PRO A 114 8.53 -14.87 -7.24
CA PRO A 114 9.60 -14.46 -6.34
C PRO A 114 10.24 -15.70 -5.71
N LYS A 115 11.56 -15.65 -5.45
CA LYS A 115 12.28 -16.76 -4.78
C LYS A 115 11.90 -16.96 -3.30
N SER A 116 11.00 -16.16 -2.76
CA SER A 116 10.48 -16.27 -1.40
C SER A 116 9.07 -16.82 -1.39
N ALA A 117 8.94 -18.15 -1.45
CA ALA A 117 7.85 -18.90 -0.85
C ALA A 117 8.37 -20.28 -0.48
N PRO A 118 8.59 -20.53 0.82
CA PRO A 118 7.52 -21.15 1.59
C PRO A 118 7.18 -20.34 2.83
N SER A 119 5.93 -20.50 3.27
CA SER A 119 5.42 -20.09 4.57
C SER A 119 6.29 -20.69 5.69
N GLU A 120 7.34 -19.98 6.09
CA GLU A 120 7.89 -20.14 7.42
C GLU A 120 7.08 -19.19 8.30
N PRO A 121 6.37 -19.67 9.34
CA PRO A 121 5.78 -18.77 10.30
C PRO A 121 6.95 -17.98 10.88
N ALA A 122 7.05 -16.70 10.51
CA ALA A 122 7.98 -15.80 11.16
C ALA A 122 7.74 -15.99 12.64
N ALA A 123 8.74 -16.55 13.33
CA ALA A 123 8.77 -16.56 14.77
C ALA A 123 8.42 -15.13 15.19
N ALA A 124 7.36 -15.01 15.98
CA ALA A 124 6.86 -13.74 16.46
C ALA A 124 7.94 -13.12 17.35
N GLU A 125 8.91 -12.45 16.72
CA GLU A 125 9.78 -11.50 17.36
C GLU A 125 8.94 -10.24 17.53
N ASP A 126 8.53 -9.99 18.77
CA ASP A 126 7.77 -8.85 19.26
C ASP A 126 8.44 -7.51 18.89
N SER A 127 8.32 -7.08 17.64
CA SER A 127 8.90 -5.83 17.15
C SER A 127 8.08 -5.20 16.00
N ALA A 128 6.83 -4.82 16.29
CA ALA A 128 6.13 -3.61 15.81
C ALA A 128 4.58 -3.78 15.87
N PRO A 129 3.80 -2.71 16.15
CA PRO A 129 2.33 -2.77 16.29
C PRO A 129 1.55 -2.91 14.98
N PHE A 130 2.21 -3.25 13.85
CA PHE A 130 1.55 -3.34 12.55
C PHE A 130 1.03 -4.75 12.29
N SER A 131 -0.17 -5.04 12.83
CA SER A 131 -0.94 -6.22 12.39
C SER A 131 -1.48 -5.96 10.98
N LEU A 132 -1.25 -6.88 10.04
CA LEU A 132 -1.94 -6.87 8.74
C LEU A 132 -3.47 -6.78 8.96
N PRO A 133 -4.21 -6.07 8.09
CA PRO A 133 -5.65 -5.97 8.21
C PRO A 133 -6.27 -7.37 8.18
N GLY A 134 -7.23 -7.62 9.07
CA GLY A 134 -7.93 -8.89 9.14
C GLY A 134 -8.81 -9.16 7.93
N ARG A 135 -9.19 -8.11 7.17
CA ARG A 135 -9.99 -8.22 5.95
C ARG A 135 -9.50 -7.26 4.87
N ILE A 136 -9.51 -7.69 3.62
CA ILE A 136 -9.19 -6.88 2.45
C ILE A 136 -10.40 -6.89 1.51
N ILE A 137 -10.95 -5.71 1.22
CA ILE A 137 -12.05 -5.52 0.28
C ILE A 137 -11.54 -4.64 -0.84
N ALA A 138 -11.72 -5.08 -2.08
CA ALA A 138 -11.44 -4.30 -3.28
C ALA A 138 -12.69 -4.29 -4.17
N ASP A 139 -13.36 -3.14 -4.25
CA ASP A 139 -14.64 -3.00 -4.95
C ASP A 139 -14.46 -3.01 -6.47
N ARG A 140 -13.32 -2.47 -6.95
CA ARG A 140 -12.97 -2.44 -8.36
C ARG A 140 -11.48 -2.68 -8.56
N ILE A 141 -11.18 -3.75 -9.30
CA ILE A 141 -9.84 -4.10 -9.78
C ILE A 141 -9.89 -4.05 -11.31
N GLU A 142 -8.99 -3.29 -11.92
CA GLU A 142 -8.88 -3.18 -13.37
C GLU A 142 -7.41 -3.19 -13.80
N VAL A 143 -7.03 -4.17 -14.60
CA VAL A 143 -5.71 -4.24 -15.22
C VAL A 143 -5.91 -4.34 -16.72
N ALA A 144 -5.56 -3.28 -17.44
CA ALA A 144 -5.78 -3.24 -18.88
C ALA A 144 -4.90 -4.27 -19.62
N ARG A 145 -3.69 -4.50 -19.12
CA ARG A 145 -2.75 -5.49 -19.69
C ARG A 145 -1.89 -6.13 -18.61
N ALA A 146 -2.20 -7.36 -18.25
CA ALA A 146 -1.36 -8.22 -17.42
C ALA A 146 -0.55 -9.15 -18.32
N GLU A 147 0.78 -9.06 -18.21
CA GLU A 147 1.73 -9.91 -18.91
C GLU A 147 2.33 -10.87 -17.90
N ILE A 148 2.07 -12.15 -18.11
CA ILE A 148 2.51 -13.21 -17.22
C ILE A 148 3.63 -13.97 -17.92
N GLY A 149 4.80 -13.97 -17.29
CA GLY A 149 5.99 -14.66 -17.75
C GLY A 149 5.84 -16.18 -17.69
N PRO A 150 6.69 -16.91 -18.44
CA PRO A 150 6.67 -18.36 -18.44
C PRO A 150 6.97 -18.92 -17.04
N GLY A 151 6.25 -19.98 -16.65
CA GLY A 151 6.43 -20.65 -15.36
C GLY A 151 5.66 -20.04 -14.19
N VAL A 152 4.88 -18.97 -14.41
CA VAL A 152 3.99 -18.41 -13.37
C VAL A 152 2.65 -19.14 -13.35
N ILE A 153 1.98 -19.22 -14.51
CA ILE A 153 0.72 -19.94 -14.70
C ILE A 153 0.78 -20.94 -15.88
N GLY A 154 1.99 -21.24 -16.38
CA GLY A 154 2.22 -22.05 -17.57
C GLY A 154 3.02 -21.29 -18.63
N PRO A 155 2.68 -21.41 -19.92
CA PRO A 155 3.26 -20.58 -20.98
C PRO A 155 3.03 -19.08 -20.72
N ALA A 156 3.81 -18.24 -21.39
CA ALA A 156 3.60 -16.79 -21.31
C ALA A 156 2.19 -16.42 -21.79
N ALA A 157 1.52 -15.53 -21.04
CA ALA A 157 0.14 -15.13 -21.32
C ALA A 157 -0.01 -13.62 -21.20
N VAL A 158 -0.88 -13.05 -22.03
CA VAL A 158 -1.30 -11.64 -21.93
C VAL A 158 -2.81 -11.63 -21.79
N LEU A 159 -3.29 -10.97 -20.75
CA LEU A 159 -4.72 -10.96 -20.40
C LEU A 159 -5.11 -9.61 -19.80
N SER A 160 -6.39 -9.30 -19.83
CA SER A 160 -6.96 -8.18 -19.08
C SER A 160 -7.69 -8.72 -17.85
N VAL A 161 -7.63 -7.98 -16.75
CA VAL A 161 -8.27 -8.36 -15.48
C VAL A 161 -9.30 -7.31 -15.12
N ASN A 162 -10.53 -7.74 -14.85
CA ASN A 162 -11.56 -6.88 -14.27
C ASN A 162 -12.28 -7.63 -13.16
N GLY A 163 -12.51 -7.01 -12.01
CA GLY A 163 -13.24 -7.69 -10.95
C GLY A 163 -13.22 -7.01 -9.61
N ARG A 164 -13.42 -7.81 -8.58
CA ARG A 164 -13.50 -7.41 -7.17
C ARG A 164 -12.95 -8.52 -6.30
N ALA A 165 -12.48 -8.16 -5.11
CA ALA A 165 -11.97 -9.12 -4.14
C ALA A 165 -12.53 -8.84 -2.75
N ASP A 166 -12.90 -9.90 -2.04
CA ASP A 166 -13.21 -9.85 -0.61
C ASP A 166 -12.50 -11.01 0.08
N VAL A 167 -11.41 -10.68 0.74
CA VAL A 167 -10.51 -11.64 1.39
C VAL A 167 -10.64 -11.44 2.89
N ALA A 168 -11.38 -12.35 3.53
CA ALA A 168 -11.63 -12.33 4.97
C ALA A 168 -10.48 -12.93 5.78
N SER A 169 -9.59 -13.70 5.14
CA SER A 169 -8.27 -14.09 5.65
C SER A 169 -7.39 -14.59 4.48
N LEU A 170 -6.07 -14.69 4.65
CA LEU A 170 -5.18 -15.30 3.64
C LEU A 170 -5.53 -16.77 3.31
N GLN A 171 -6.42 -17.39 4.09
CA GLN A 171 -6.87 -18.79 3.95
C GLN A 171 -8.29 -18.89 3.39
N GLU A 172 -9.11 -17.84 3.53
CA GLU A 172 -10.51 -17.77 3.09
C GLU A 172 -10.80 -16.42 2.41
N GLY A 173 -11.04 -16.45 1.11
CA GLY A 173 -11.40 -15.26 0.34
C GLY A 173 -12.16 -15.63 -0.92
N GLN A 174 -13.09 -14.75 -1.30
CA GLN A 174 -13.79 -14.83 -2.57
C GLN A 174 -13.21 -13.77 -3.51
N VAL A 175 -12.70 -14.23 -4.65
CA VAL A 175 -12.11 -13.39 -5.69
C VAL A 175 -12.93 -13.61 -6.95
N ASP A 176 -13.64 -12.56 -7.39
CA ASP A 176 -14.49 -12.59 -8.58
C ASP A 176 -13.77 -11.78 -9.67
N LEU A 177 -13.02 -12.49 -10.51
CA LEU A 177 -12.22 -11.92 -11.59
C LEU A 177 -12.73 -12.43 -12.94
N ALA A 178 -13.08 -11.50 -13.81
CA ALA A 178 -13.30 -11.75 -15.22
C ALA A 178 -11.97 -11.56 -15.97
N LEU A 179 -11.51 -12.64 -16.60
CA LEU A 179 -10.37 -12.63 -17.51
C LEU A 179 -10.90 -12.49 -18.94
N ARG A 180 -10.35 -11.56 -19.71
CA ARG A 180 -10.61 -11.42 -21.14
C ARG A 180 -9.32 -11.31 -21.92
#